data_AF-A0A368N7P6-F1
#
_entry.id   AF-A0A368N7P6-F1
#
_cell.length_a   1.000
_cell.length_b   1.000
_cell.length_c   1.000
_cell.angle_alpha   90.00
_cell.angle_beta   90.00
_cell.angle_gamma   90.00
#
_symmetry.space_group_name_H-M   'P 1'
#
loop_
_entity.id
_entity.type
_entity.pdbx_description
1 polymer ?
#
loop_
_entity_poly.entity_id
_entity_poly.type
_entity_poly.pdbx_seq_one_letter_code
_entity_poly.pdbx_strand_id
1 'polypeptide(L)'
;MHAARLYNKIASKTVLYGLRSLSLYQHDRKFMKGESDYLSEKHKPNRLSSHMKATGKSRPPGVAAHAIVSGGHMEARQARKILAQWKIRIDDPDNGVFLPRNSKYMPHPELSEAPNHAKIHTEVYYVNVTRMIGAAQSEEDCRVFLRVIADQLQKGRFKF
;
A
#
# COMPACT_ATOMS: atom_id res chain seq x y z
N MET A 1 0.00 -20.79 29.34
CA MET A 1 1.31 -20.75 28.64
C MET A 1 1.38 -21.47 27.29
N HIS A 2 0.50 -22.44 26.96
CA HIS A 2 0.52 -23.15 25.66
C HIS A 2 -0.04 -22.32 24.49
N ALA A 3 -1.17 -21.62 24.70
CA ALA A 3 -1.81 -20.79 23.67
C ALA A 3 -0.93 -19.64 23.17
N ALA A 4 -0.19 -18.96 24.05
CA ALA A 4 0.72 -17.88 23.67
C ALA A 4 1.88 -18.39 22.78
N ARG A 5 2.43 -19.58 23.06
CA ARG A 5 3.47 -20.19 22.20
C ARG A 5 2.94 -20.57 20.83
N LEU A 6 1.72 -21.11 20.77
CA LEU A 6 1.06 -21.44 19.50
C LEU A 6 0.76 -20.19 18.68
N TYR A 7 0.25 -19.13 19.31
CA TYR A 7 0.01 -17.83 18.69
C TYR A 7 1.30 -17.26 18.11
N ASN A 8 2.38 -17.21 18.89
CA ASN A 8 3.68 -16.73 18.42
C ASN A 8 4.20 -17.57 17.25
N LYS A 9 4.07 -18.90 17.30
CA LYS A 9 4.48 -19.78 16.19
C LYS A 9 3.69 -19.50 14.91
N ILE A 10 2.37 -19.30 15.01
CA ILE A 10 1.50 -18.98 13.86
C ILE A 10 1.81 -17.59 13.31
N ALA A 11 1.96 -16.59 14.18
CA ALA A 11 2.31 -15.22 13.81
C ALA A 11 3.67 -15.18 13.09
N SER A 12 4.70 -15.82 13.65
CA SER A 12 6.02 -15.92 13.02
C SER A 12 5.97 -16.65 11.68
N LYS A 13 5.20 -17.73 11.57
CA LYS A 13 5.01 -18.45 10.30
C LYS A 13 4.34 -17.57 9.24
N THR A 14 3.33 -16.79 9.64
CA THR A 14 2.61 -15.86 8.75
C THR A 14 3.51 -14.73 8.27
N VAL A 15 4.31 -14.13 9.16
CA VAL A 15 5.31 -13.11 8.80
C VAL A 15 6.36 -13.69 7.87
N LEU A 16 6.89 -14.89 8.14
CA LEU A 16 7.87 -15.56 7.29
C LEU A 16 7.32 -15.82 5.88
N TYR A 17 6.07 -16.30 5.76
CA TYR A 17 5.43 -16.46 4.45
C TYR A 17 5.22 -15.12 3.74
N GLY A 18 4.81 -14.08 4.48
CA GLY A 18 4.67 -12.73 3.93
C GLY A 18 5.98 -12.17 3.41
N LEU A 19 7.07 -12.31 4.17
CA LEU A 19 8.43 -11.90 3.78
C LEU A 19 8.93 -12.68 2.57
N ARG A 20 8.71 -14.00 2.53
CA ARG A 20 9.05 -14.82 1.37
C ARG A 20 8.26 -14.39 0.13
N SER A 21 6.96 -14.18 0.28
CA SER A 21 6.09 -13.67 -0.79
C SER A 21 6.60 -12.31 -1.31
N LEU A 22 6.90 -11.38 -0.40
CA LEU A 22 7.43 -10.07 -0.74
C LEU A 22 8.80 -10.15 -1.43
N SER A 23 9.70 -10.99 -0.93
CA SER A 23 11.03 -11.16 -1.52
C SER A 23 10.95 -11.72 -2.94
N LEU A 24 10.10 -12.74 -3.19
CA LEU A 24 9.84 -13.25 -4.54
C LEU A 24 9.21 -12.17 -5.42
N TYR A 25 8.23 -11.43 -4.89
CA TYR A 25 7.59 -10.33 -5.60
C TYR A 25 8.59 -9.24 -6.01
N GLN A 26 9.49 -8.85 -5.12
CA GLN A 26 10.53 -7.85 -5.41
C GLN A 26 11.60 -8.42 -6.34
N HIS A 27 11.94 -9.70 -6.21
CA HIS A 27 12.88 -10.39 -7.10
C HIS A 27 12.35 -10.44 -8.54
N ASP A 28 11.07 -10.72 -8.72
CA ASP A 28 10.44 -10.84 -10.04
C ASP A 28 10.42 -9.53 -10.82
N ARG A 29 10.70 -8.39 -10.18
CA ARG A 29 10.91 -7.10 -10.88
C ARG A 29 11.99 -7.20 -11.96
N LYS A 30 12.98 -8.07 -11.79
CA LYS A 30 14.06 -8.26 -12.76
C LYS A 30 13.59 -8.86 -14.09
N PHE A 31 12.41 -9.47 -14.09
CA PHE A 31 11.77 -10.04 -15.28
C PHE A 31 10.77 -9.08 -15.93
N MET A 32 10.53 -7.91 -15.34
CA MET A 32 9.67 -6.88 -15.93
C MET A 32 10.49 -6.08 -16.96
N LYS A 33 10.15 -6.25 -18.24
CA LYS A 33 10.93 -5.81 -19.40
C LYS A 33 10.70 -4.34 -19.76
N GLY A 34 9.64 -3.71 -19.24
CA GLY A 34 9.34 -2.30 -19.50
C GLY A 34 8.10 -1.81 -18.78
N GLU A 35 7.76 -0.53 -19.00
CA GLU A 35 6.62 0.16 -18.39
C GLU A 35 5.30 -0.63 -18.54
N SER A 36 5.08 -1.27 -19.69
CA SER A 36 3.87 -2.07 -19.97
C SER A 36 3.62 -3.18 -18.94
N ASP A 37 4.67 -3.81 -18.43
CA ASP A 37 4.54 -4.92 -17.48
C ASP A 37 4.06 -4.40 -16.13
N TYR A 38 4.56 -3.24 -15.71
CA TYR A 38 4.12 -2.56 -14.49
C TYR A 38 2.69 -2.03 -14.63
N LEU A 39 2.33 -1.46 -15.78
CA LEU A 39 0.99 -0.91 -16.02
C LEU A 39 -0.09 -1.99 -16.12
N SER A 40 0.26 -3.17 -16.62
CA SER A 40 -0.65 -4.32 -16.74
C SER A 40 -0.73 -5.18 -15.47
N GLU A 41 0.15 -4.94 -14.51
CA GLU A 41 0.14 -5.67 -13.25
C GLU A 41 -1.16 -5.43 -12.47
N LYS A 42 -1.91 -6.51 -12.22
CA LYS A 42 -3.15 -6.44 -11.44
C LYS A 42 -2.85 -6.26 -9.95
N HIS A 43 -3.42 -5.22 -9.35
CA HIS A 43 -3.46 -5.02 -7.90
C HIS A 43 -4.24 -6.16 -7.22
N LYS A 44 -3.70 -6.69 -6.11
CA LYS A 44 -4.34 -7.73 -5.29
C LYS A 44 -4.33 -7.28 -3.81
N PRO A 45 -5.46 -6.82 -3.24
CA PRO A 45 -5.50 -6.28 -1.88
C PRO A 45 -4.95 -7.22 -0.80
N ASN A 46 -5.17 -8.53 -0.94
CA ASN A 46 -4.65 -9.54 -0.02
C ASN A 46 -3.13 -9.69 -0.10
N ARG A 47 -2.54 -9.54 -1.29
CA ARG A 47 -1.09 -9.58 -1.49
C ARG A 47 -0.45 -8.34 -0.88
N LEU A 48 -0.98 -7.15 -1.17
CA LEU A 48 -0.54 -5.89 -0.56
C LEU A 48 -0.63 -5.94 0.97
N SER A 49 -1.77 -6.38 1.52
CA SER A 49 -1.92 -6.53 2.97
C SER A 49 -0.91 -7.50 3.58
N SER A 50 -0.59 -8.60 2.88
CA SER A 50 0.43 -9.56 3.33
C SER A 50 1.81 -8.92 3.36
N HIS A 51 2.19 -8.21 2.29
CA HIS A 51 3.47 -7.51 2.19
C HIS A 51 3.62 -6.43 3.27
N MET A 52 2.59 -5.61 3.49
CA MET A 52 2.60 -4.58 4.53
C MET A 52 2.81 -5.16 5.94
N LYS A 53 2.09 -6.25 6.28
CA LYS A 53 2.28 -6.92 7.57
C LYS A 53 3.68 -7.52 7.71
N ALA A 54 4.23 -8.06 6.61
CA ALA A 54 5.57 -8.63 6.59
C ALA A 54 6.66 -7.59 6.91
N THR A 55 6.45 -6.32 6.55
CA THR A 55 7.35 -5.20 6.89
C THR A 55 7.04 -4.56 8.24
N GLY A 56 6.24 -5.22 9.09
CA GLY A 56 5.94 -4.74 10.45
C GLY A 56 4.79 -3.74 10.56
N LYS A 57 4.06 -3.41 9.49
CA LYS A 57 2.87 -2.54 9.61
C LYS A 57 1.76 -3.28 10.37
N SER A 58 1.31 -2.69 11.48
CA SER A 58 0.17 -3.23 12.24
C SER A 58 -1.11 -3.19 11.39
N ARG A 59 -1.94 -4.23 11.49
CA ARG A 59 -3.26 -4.29 10.85
C ARG A 59 -4.33 -4.44 11.93
N PRO A 60 -4.88 -3.34 12.45
CA PRO A 60 -5.99 -3.38 13.39
C PRO A 60 -7.23 -4.09 12.82
N PRO A 61 -8.11 -4.65 13.66
CA PRO A 61 -9.42 -5.12 13.22
C PRO A 61 -10.22 -3.99 12.56
N GLY A 62 -10.97 -4.29 11.49
CA GLY A 62 -11.83 -3.28 10.85
C GLY A 62 -11.16 -2.40 9.79
N VAL A 63 -9.89 -2.65 9.46
CA VAL A 63 -9.18 -1.95 8.37
C VAL A 63 -9.05 -2.82 7.10
N ALA A 64 -8.85 -2.14 5.96
CA ALA A 64 -8.51 -2.73 4.68
C ALA A 64 -7.20 -2.14 4.14
N ALA A 65 -6.46 -2.91 3.36
CA ALA A 65 -5.30 -2.41 2.63
C ALA A 65 -5.78 -1.55 1.46
N HIS A 66 -5.22 -0.35 1.36
CA HIS A 66 -5.41 0.59 0.27
C HIS A 66 -4.12 0.70 -0.52
N ALA A 67 -4.21 0.64 -1.85
CA ALA A 67 -3.11 1.01 -2.73
C ALA A 67 -3.17 2.51 -2.98
N ILE A 68 -2.15 3.26 -2.53
CA ILE A 68 -2.09 4.72 -2.65
C ILE A 68 -2.21 5.11 -4.12
N VAL A 69 -1.35 4.53 -4.97
CA VAL A 69 -1.55 4.50 -6.41
C VAL A 69 -2.45 3.32 -6.74
N SER A 70 -3.66 3.62 -7.22
CA SER A 70 -4.64 2.60 -7.62
C SER A 70 -4.18 1.82 -8.86
N GLY A 71 -4.29 0.49 -8.80
CA GLY A 71 -3.90 -0.40 -9.90
C GLY A 71 -4.82 -0.40 -11.11
N GLY A 72 -6.09 0.01 -10.94
CA GLY A 72 -7.12 -0.12 -11.98
C GLY A 72 -7.77 1.18 -12.41
N HIS A 73 -7.66 2.25 -11.62
CA HIS A 73 -8.33 3.51 -11.93
C HIS A 73 -7.65 4.24 -13.10
N MET A 74 -8.45 4.88 -13.96
CA MET A 74 -7.94 5.59 -15.14
C MET A 74 -7.09 6.81 -14.75
N GLU A 75 -7.54 7.57 -13.75
CA GLU A 75 -6.84 8.77 -13.25
C GLU A 75 -5.53 8.44 -12.55
N ALA A 76 -5.37 7.20 -12.05
CA ALA A 76 -4.11 6.72 -11.47
C ALA A 76 -3.07 6.32 -12.52
N ARG A 77 -3.38 6.39 -13.83
CA ARG A 77 -2.46 5.93 -14.89
C ARG A 77 -1.13 6.67 -14.87
N GLN A 78 -1.13 7.99 -14.68
CA GLN A 78 0.11 8.77 -14.63
C GLN A 78 0.95 8.42 -13.40
N ALA A 79 0.31 8.27 -12.22
CA ALA A 79 0.98 7.80 -11.02
C ALA A 79 1.59 6.39 -11.20
N ARG A 80 0.90 5.47 -11.87
CA ARG A 80 1.44 4.13 -12.19
C ARG A 80 2.67 4.19 -13.10
N LYS A 81 2.73 5.14 -14.04
CA LYS A 81 3.95 5.35 -14.85
C LYS A 81 5.13 5.80 -14.00
N ILE A 82 4.89 6.68 -13.03
CA ILE A 82 5.93 7.12 -12.09
C ILE A 82 6.43 5.95 -11.24
N LEU A 83 5.53 5.08 -10.75
CA LEU A 83 5.94 3.84 -10.07
C LEU A 83 6.78 2.94 -10.99
N ALA A 84 6.37 2.78 -12.25
CA ALA A 84 7.09 1.98 -13.25
C ALA A 84 8.49 2.53 -13.55
N GLN A 85 8.65 3.85 -13.67
CA GLN A 85 9.95 4.53 -13.82
C GLN A 85 10.91 4.13 -12.71
N TRP A 86 10.42 4.05 -11.47
CA TRP A 86 11.19 3.67 -10.29
C TRP A 86 11.17 2.17 -9.98
N LYS A 87 10.60 1.35 -10.87
CA LYS A 87 10.47 -0.11 -10.71
C LYS A 87 9.74 -0.53 -9.42
N ILE A 88 8.89 0.34 -8.88
CA ILE A 88 8.03 0.09 -7.73
C ILE A 88 6.78 -0.62 -8.25
N ARG A 89 6.52 -1.82 -7.75
CA ARG A 89 5.39 -2.63 -8.20
C ARG A 89 4.10 -2.25 -7.48
N ILE A 90 2.95 -2.59 -8.05
CA ILE A 90 1.65 -2.07 -7.58
C ILE A 90 1.28 -2.54 -6.15
N ASP A 91 1.71 -3.74 -5.76
CA ASP A 91 1.49 -4.30 -4.41
C ASP A 91 2.74 -4.23 -3.54
N ASP A 92 3.65 -3.31 -3.84
CA ASP A 92 4.77 -2.97 -2.96
C ASP A 92 4.23 -2.37 -1.64
N PRO A 93 4.75 -2.78 -0.46
CA PRO A 93 4.24 -2.32 0.83
C PRO A 93 4.37 -0.81 1.06
N ASP A 94 5.30 -0.12 0.37
CA ASP A 94 5.39 1.34 0.41
C ASP A 94 4.19 2.01 -0.28
N ASN A 95 3.65 1.40 -1.34
CA ASN A 95 2.40 1.85 -1.99
C ASN A 95 1.13 1.48 -1.17
N GLY A 96 1.29 0.96 0.05
CA GLY A 96 0.21 0.46 0.88
C GLY A 96 -0.03 1.24 2.17
N VAL A 97 -1.31 1.48 2.48
CA VAL A 97 -1.78 2.02 3.77
C VAL A 97 -3.01 1.26 4.27
N PHE A 98 -3.13 1.11 5.60
CA PHE A 98 -4.34 0.54 6.21
C PHE A 98 -5.30 1.66 6.58
N LEU A 99 -6.53 1.56 6.10
CA LEU A 99 -7.61 2.53 6.34
C LEU A 99 -8.87 1.83 6.86
N PRO A 100 -9.72 2.53 7.64
CA PRO A 100 -11.04 2.02 8.04
C PRO A 100 -11.82 1.47 6.84
N ARG A 101 -12.26 0.22 6.95
CA ARG A 101 -12.76 -0.55 5.80
C ARG A 101 -14.00 0.08 5.15
N ASN A 102 -14.89 0.64 5.96
CA ASN A 102 -16.12 1.31 5.55
C ASN A 102 -16.67 2.16 6.70
N SER A 103 -17.79 2.85 6.47
CA SER A 103 -18.41 3.76 7.44
C SER A 103 -18.81 3.10 8.77
N LYS A 104 -18.98 1.77 8.82
CA LYS A 104 -19.27 1.02 10.06
C LYS A 104 -18.08 1.03 11.02
N TYR A 105 -16.87 1.20 10.51
CA TYR A 105 -15.63 1.21 11.29
C TYR A 105 -15.13 2.64 11.55
N MET A 106 -16.01 3.64 11.47
CA MET A 106 -15.69 5.05 11.69
C MET A 106 -16.49 5.64 12.87
N PRO A 107 -15.87 6.49 13.72
CA PRO A 107 -14.42 6.69 13.80
C PRO A 107 -13.72 5.39 14.22
N HIS A 108 -12.51 5.15 13.70
CA HIS A 108 -11.77 3.94 14.02
C HIS A 108 -10.98 4.14 15.33
N PRO A 109 -11.01 3.20 16.30
CA PRO A 109 -10.37 3.38 17.60
C PRO A 109 -8.87 3.72 17.54
N GLU A 110 -8.14 3.11 16.61
CA GLU A 110 -6.69 3.34 16.43
C GLU A 110 -6.35 4.31 15.28
N LEU A 111 -7.35 4.74 14.51
CA LEU A 111 -7.18 5.54 13.28
C LEU A 111 -8.32 6.57 13.17
N SER A 112 -8.53 7.36 14.22
CA SER A 112 -9.71 8.22 14.39
C SER A 112 -9.89 9.22 13.25
N GLU A 113 -8.78 9.76 12.75
CA GLU A 113 -8.76 10.77 11.67
C GLU A 113 -8.71 10.15 10.26
N ALA A 114 -8.49 8.84 10.15
CA ALA A 114 -8.32 8.21 8.86
C ALA A 114 -9.66 8.16 8.10
N PRO A 115 -9.66 8.49 6.80
CA PRO A 115 -10.88 8.41 5.99
C PRO A 115 -11.27 6.96 5.74
N ASN A 116 -12.57 6.76 5.45
CA ASN A 116 -13.07 5.49 4.94
C ASN A 116 -12.36 5.14 3.62
N HIS A 117 -11.84 3.91 3.55
CA HIS A 117 -11.22 3.30 2.36
C HIS A 117 -11.98 3.53 1.03
N ALA A 118 -13.31 3.53 1.05
CA ALA A 118 -14.14 3.67 -0.14
C ALA A 118 -14.31 5.12 -0.63
N LYS A 119 -14.03 6.14 0.20
CA LYS A 119 -14.35 7.54 -0.11
C LYS A 119 -13.19 8.35 -0.72
N ILE A 120 -12.00 7.78 -0.78
CA ILE A 120 -10.78 8.53 -1.14
C ILE A 120 -10.46 8.54 -2.64
N HIS A 121 -11.21 7.81 -3.46
CA HIS A 121 -11.01 7.77 -4.91
C HIS A 121 -11.68 8.97 -5.60
N THR A 122 -11.06 10.13 -5.49
CA THR A 122 -11.50 11.40 -6.10
C THR A 122 -10.46 11.91 -7.09
N GLU A 123 -10.86 12.80 -8.00
CA GLU A 123 -9.92 13.45 -8.92
C GLU A 123 -8.81 14.19 -8.16
N VAL A 124 -9.17 14.93 -7.10
CA VAL A 124 -8.24 15.68 -6.24
C VAL A 124 -7.22 14.73 -5.60
N TYR A 125 -7.64 13.56 -5.14
CA TYR A 125 -6.74 12.54 -4.62
C TYR A 125 -5.70 12.12 -5.66
N TYR A 126 -6.14 11.76 -6.88
CA TYR A 126 -5.24 11.29 -7.92
C TYR A 126 -4.27 12.38 -8.38
N VAL A 127 -4.72 13.63 -8.50
CA VAL A 127 -3.88 14.78 -8.81
C VAL A 127 -2.82 14.98 -7.72
N ASN A 128 -3.22 14.96 -6.45
CA ASN A 128 -2.30 15.18 -5.33
C ASN A 128 -1.27 14.05 -5.19
N VAL A 129 -1.70 12.78 -5.32
CA VAL A 129 -0.80 11.62 -5.31
C VAL A 129 0.20 11.74 -6.46
N THR A 130 -0.28 11.98 -7.68
CA THR A 130 0.58 12.10 -8.88
C THR A 130 1.58 13.24 -8.75
N ARG A 131 1.13 14.42 -8.29
CA ARG A 131 1.99 15.59 -8.07
C ARG A 131 3.10 15.29 -7.06
N MET A 132 2.76 14.65 -5.95
CA MET A 132 3.73 14.40 -4.89
C MET A 132 4.78 13.37 -5.30
N ILE A 133 4.38 12.22 -5.84
CA ILE A 133 5.34 11.20 -6.28
C ILE A 133 6.09 11.62 -7.55
N GLY A 134 5.51 12.49 -8.39
CA GLY A 134 6.15 13.01 -9.60
C GLY A 134 7.35 13.94 -9.34
N ALA A 135 7.51 14.41 -8.10
CA ALA A 135 8.69 15.17 -7.69
C ALA A 135 9.91 14.28 -7.39
N ALA A 136 9.74 12.95 -7.32
CA ALA A 136 10.80 12.02 -6.95
C ALA A 136 11.96 12.07 -7.96
N GLN A 137 13.20 12.14 -7.47
CA GLN A 137 14.42 12.10 -8.28
C GLN A 137 15.12 10.74 -8.19
N SER A 138 14.65 9.85 -7.32
CA SER A 138 15.15 8.50 -7.13
C SER A 138 14.03 7.52 -6.74
N GLU A 139 14.34 6.21 -6.77
CA GLU A 139 13.43 5.18 -6.25
C GLU A 139 13.12 5.43 -4.77
N GLU A 140 14.14 5.78 -3.97
CA GLU A 140 13.98 6.03 -2.54
C GLU A 140 13.09 7.24 -2.27
N ASP A 141 13.23 8.33 -3.04
CA ASP A 141 12.36 9.50 -2.90
C ASP A 141 10.89 9.13 -3.13
N CYS A 142 10.63 8.34 -4.18
CA CYS A 142 9.27 7.89 -4.49
C CYS A 142 8.69 7.04 -3.35
N ARG A 143 9.49 6.13 -2.79
CA ARG A 143 9.11 5.32 -1.61
C ARG A 143 8.85 6.19 -0.38
N VAL A 144 9.71 7.19 -0.10
CA VAL A 144 9.52 8.16 0.98
C VAL A 144 8.21 8.93 0.78
N PHE A 145 7.93 9.43 -0.42
CA PHE A 145 6.68 10.14 -0.71
C PHE A 145 5.45 9.26 -0.52
N LEU A 146 5.48 8.00 -0.97
CA LEU A 146 4.39 7.05 -0.71
C LEU A 146 4.17 6.84 0.80
N ARG A 147 5.24 6.68 1.59
CA ARG A 147 5.14 6.57 3.05
C ARG A 147 4.59 7.83 3.71
N VAL A 148 4.97 9.02 3.22
CA VAL A 148 4.43 10.30 3.71
C VAL A 148 2.95 10.43 3.36
N ILE A 149 2.52 10.04 2.15
CA ILE A 149 1.09 10.01 1.79
C ILE A 149 0.33 9.04 2.71
N ALA A 150 0.87 7.85 2.98
CA ALA A 150 0.29 6.89 3.90
C ALA A 150 0.05 7.49 5.29
N ASP A 151 1.06 8.16 5.85
CA ASP A 151 0.98 8.84 7.14
C ASP A 151 -0.06 9.97 7.13
N GLN A 152 -0.06 10.79 6.08
CA GLN A 152 -1.04 11.88 5.93
C GLN A 152 -2.48 11.35 5.79
N LEU A 153 -2.69 10.23 5.10
CA LEU A 153 -4.01 9.59 5.03
C LEU A 153 -4.46 9.09 6.40
N GLN A 154 -3.60 8.42 7.16
CA GLN A 154 -3.94 7.92 8.50
C GLN A 154 -4.23 9.04 9.50
N LYS A 155 -3.60 10.22 9.31
CA LYS A 155 -3.83 11.42 10.13
C LYS A 155 -4.94 12.33 9.61
N GLY A 156 -5.65 11.96 8.54
CA GLY A 156 -6.71 12.79 7.94
C GLY A 156 -6.22 14.10 7.32
N ARG A 157 -4.93 14.20 6.97
CA ARG A 157 -4.26 15.41 6.46
C ARG A 157 -4.05 15.40 4.95
N PHE A 158 -4.16 14.23 4.31
CA PHE A 158 -4.04 14.13 2.86
C PHE A 158 -5.33 14.62 2.19
N LYS A 159 -5.21 15.53 1.23
CA LYS A 159 -6.36 16.09 0.52
C LYS A 159 -6.83 15.16 -0.58
N PHE A 160 -8.11 14.81 -0.54
CA PHE A 160 -8.87 14.07 -1.55
C PHE A 160 -10.23 14.74 -1.73
#